data_AF-A0A1Z9B6A1-F1
#
_entry.id   AF-A0A1Z9B6A1-F1
#
_cell.length_a   1.000
_cell.length_b   1.000
_cell.length_c   1.000
_cell.angle_alpha   90.00
_cell.angle_beta   90.00
_cell.angle_gamma   90.00
#
_symmetry.space_group_name_H-M   'P 1'
#
loop_
_entity.id
_entity.type
_entity.pdbx_description
1 polymer ?
#
loop_
_entity_poly.entity_id
_entity_poly.type
_entity_poly.pdbx_seq_one_letter_code
_entity_poly.pdbx_strand_id
1 'polypeptide(L)'
;MNLNNIKLINDDQGIVNLIINSKNTLINAEFINDFKKAIDFISNKKDIKGIIISTDHNNYNYNYDLNFIFSLENSESIFNTITKLSKTLRKLETLGKPIVSIVKGKIKLGGLEIILHSHYRIAQEGSDTKFYFKNTKYSIIPAIGGTQRLPRQIGINESINLFLSDKTISAEEALQLNLVNEIADENQLVNKAKKYIIKNPQSLQNWDNKKLINSQPNPFSAKNLGYFITKIAALHADTSNHYPSVKILISSIYEGLNTDINSGLKIEARNFTWLTQNIETQSMFETLVLHSPLSKFKDEVIKKFKNSFEENYAAEGVRLLLSGVSAALIENAGRRLDFKSGPLEFADKLEIQCVINQLDSTDASTASLIRSMQKINRNGLSNNKGFYDYKDGKKNLWPDLTDLVPMSKIQPSVKEVEKRLLYSSINNIFYNYFKYSDFKNPELCDYMVLKNIGFPVWTGGAFQWVKRNGINEFINENDEYAKTLGSRFVLNEKIINIIKTI
;
A
#
# COMPACT_ATOMS: atom_id res chain seq x y z
N MET A 1 21.01 -32.25 1.43
CA MET A 1 19.65 -32.29 2.02
C MET A 1 18.68 -31.79 0.96
N ASN A 2 17.56 -32.46 0.73
CA ASN A 2 16.58 -32.05 -0.27
C ASN A 2 15.21 -31.92 0.39
N LEU A 3 14.72 -30.69 0.51
CA LEU A 3 13.38 -30.34 0.99
C LEU A 3 12.55 -29.82 -0.19
N ASN A 4 11.27 -29.55 0.05
CA ASN A 4 10.36 -29.10 -1.00
C ASN A 4 10.75 -27.72 -1.54
N ASN A 5 11.15 -26.81 -0.65
CA ASN A 5 11.49 -25.43 -1.00
C ASN A 5 13.00 -25.13 -0.99
N ILE A 6 13.81 -26.04 -0.43
CA ILE A 6 15.26 -25.82 -0.26
C ILE A 6 16.06 -27.07 -0.56
N LYS A 7 17.11 -26.91 -1.37
CA LYS A 7 18.14 -27.91 -1.59
C LYS A 7 19.47 -27.42 -1.05
N LEU A 8 20.13 -28.25 -0.25
CA LEU A 8 21.49 -28.02 0.21
C LEU A 8 22.46 -28.93 -0.54
N ILE A 9 23.42 -28.31 -1.22
CA ILE A 9 24.55 -28.99 -1.88
C ILE A 9 25.82 -28.55 -1.17
N ASN A 10 26.58 -29.50 -0.63
CA ASN A 10 27.90 -29.22 -0.07
C ASN A 10 28.95 -29.50 -1.14
N ASP A 11 29.95 -28.64 -1.24
CA ASP A 11 31.12 -28.91 -2.07
C ASP A 11 32.28 -29.52 -1.27
N ASP A 12 33.35 -29.84 -1.98
CA ASP A 12 34.61 -30.39 -1.48
C ASP A 12 35.41 -29.39 -0.62
N GLN A 13 35.11 -28.09 -0.73
CA GLN A 13 35.78 -27.02 0.01
C GLN A 13 35.08 -26.70 1.35
N GLY A 14 33.97 -27.37 1.65
CA GLY A 14 33.14 -27.13 2.84
C GLY A 14 32.22 -25.92 2.69
N ILE A 15 31.90 -25.51 1.46
CA ILE A 15 30.95 -24.44 1.17
C ILE A 15 29.61 -25.07 0.84
N VAL A 16 28.56 -24.63 1.54
CA VAL A 16 27.19 -25.09 1.29
C VAL A 16 26.48 -24.11 0.38
N ASN A 17 25.98 -24.59 -0.75
CA ASN A 17 25.01 -23.88 -1.56
C ASN A 17 23.58 -24.19 -1.06
N LEU A 18 22.92 -23.19 -0.48
CA LEU A 18 21.51 -23.17 -0.13
C LEU A 18 20.72 -22.66 -1.33
N ILE A 19 20.12 -23.59 -2.05
CA ILE A 19 19.37 -23.34 -3.28
C ILE A 19 17.89 -23.29 -2.93
N ILE A 20 17.26 -22.13 -3.17
CA ILE A 20 15.83 -21.93 -2.96
C ILE A 20 15.09 -22.32 -4.24
N ASN A 21 14.02 -23.08 -4.10
CA ASN A 21 13.14 -23.47 -5.20
C ASN A 21 12.39 -22.23 -5.72
N SER A 22 12.55 -21.87 -6.99
CA SER A 22 11.91 -20.69 -7.58
C SER A 22 10.51 -20.96 -8.14
N LYS A 23 10.05 -22.22 -8.16
CA LYS A 23 8.68 -22.57 -8.56
C LYS A 23 7.67 -22.22 -7.48
N ASN A 24 8.05 -22.35 -6.20
CA ASN A 24 7.22 -21.84 -5.10
C ASN A 24 7.58 -20.38 -4.82
N THR A 25 6.71 -19.46 -5.23
CA THR A 25 6.95 -18.01 -5.14
C THR A 25 6.39 -17.38 -3.87
N LEU A 26 5.81 -18.18 -2.96
CA LEU A 26 5.09 -17.69 -1.80
C LEU A 26 5.70 -18.20 -0.49
N ILE A 27 5.93 -17.26 0.44
CA ILE A 27 6.42 -17.53 1.79
C ILE A 27 5.22 -17.97 2.64
N ASN A 28 5.00 -19.28 2.69
CA ASN A 28 3.97 -19.95 3.48
C ASN A 28 4.58 -20.78 4.63
N ALA A 29 3.75 -21.48 5.40
CA ALA A 29 4.21 -22.30 6.54
C ALA A 29 5.29 -23.33 6.17
N GLU A 30 5.16 -23.98 5.00
CA GLU A 30 6.11 -25.00 4.53
C GLU A 30 7.45 -24.37 4.20
N PHE A 31 7.46 -23.26 3.47
CA PHE A 31 8.67 -22.49 3.14
C PHE A 31 9.42 -22.09 4.40
N ILE A 32 8.71 -21.55 5.41
CA ILE A 32 9.30 -21.16 6.71
C ILE A 32 9.92 -22.39 7.41
N ASN A 33 9.22 -23.52 7.40
CA ASN A 33 9.69 -24.74 8.05
C ASN A 33 10.93 -25.33 7.35
N ASP A 34 10.97 -25.27 6.02
CA ASP A 34 12.10 -25.75 5.24
C ASP A 34 13.35 -24.90 5.50
N PHE A 35 13.22 -23.57 5.56
CA PHE A 35 14.30 -22.67 5.97
C PHE A 35 14.83 -23.02 7.35
N LYS A 36 13.94 -23.26 8.31
CA LYS A 36 14.33 -23.66 9.66
C LYS A 36 15.13 -24.96 9.64
N LYS A 37 14.64 -26.01 8.99
CA LYS A 37 15.32 -27.31 8.91
C LYS A 37 16.70 -27.19 8.26
N ALA A 38 16.78 -26.46 7.14
CA ALA A 38 18.03 -26.26 6.41
C ALA A 38 19.06 -25.49 7.24
N ILE A 39 18.65 -24.40 7.90
CA ILE A 39 19.55 -23.57 8.70
C ILE A 39 19.96 -24.28 9.98
N ASP A 40 19.07 -25.05 10.62
CA ASP A 40 19.43 -25.89 11.77
C ASP A 40 20.48 -26.94 11.38
N PHE A 41 20.33 -27.57 10.22
CA PHE A 41 21.33 -28.50 9.68
C PHE A 41 22.69 -27.81 9.47
N ILE A 42 22.72 -26.64 8.82
CA ILE A 42 23.95 -25.86 8.57
C ILE A 42 24.61 -25.45 9.89
N SER A 43 23.82 -25.00 10.86
CA SER A 43 24.31 -24.49 12.14
C SER A 43 24.99 -25.56 12.99
N ASN A 44 24.54 -26.82 12.87
CA ASN A 44 25.08 -27.95 13.63
C ASN A 44 26.35 -28.57 12.99
N LYS A 45 26.74 -28.13 11.80
CA LYS A 45 27.87 -28.65 11.02
C LYS A 45 29.10 -27.75 11.18
N LYS A 46 30.10 -28.22 11.92
CA LYS A 46 31.35 -27.49 12.20
C LYS A 46 32.27 -27.36 10.98
N ASP A 47 32.19 -28.32 10.07
CA ASP A 47 32.98 -28.45 8.84
C ASP A 47 32.59 -27.44 7.74
N ILE A 48 31.40 -26.84 7.82
CA ILE A 48 30.97 -25.81 6.87
C ILE A 48 31.79 -24.54 7.08
N LYS A 49 32.43 -24.03 6.04
CA LYS A 49 33.25 -22.80 6.04
C LYS A 49 32.51 -21.56 5.56
N GLY A 50 31.45 -21.72 4.79
CA GLY A 50 30.64 -20.61 4.29
C GLY A 50 29.39 -21.07 3.56
N ILE A 51 28.52 -20.12 3.23
CA ILE A 51 27.22 -20.38 2.61
C ILE A 51 27.08 -19.53 1.35
N ILE A 52 26.62 -20.15 0.27
CA ILE A 52 26.10 -19.46 -0.91
C ILE A 52 24.58 -19.57 -0.86
N ILE A 53 23.87 -18.46 -1.05
CA ILE A 53 22.42 -18.45 -1.27
C ILE A 53 22.19 -18.25 -2.76
N SER A 54 21.49 -19.19 -3.40
CA SER A 54 21.10 -19.12 -4.81
C SER A 54 19.67 -19.65 -5.02
N THR A 55 19.20 -19.63 -6.26
CA THR A 55 17.91 -20.21 -6.67
C THR A 55 18.12 -21.21 -7.81
N ASP A 56 17.24 -22.19 -7.99
CA ASP A 56 17.35 -23.21 -9.03
C ASP A 56 17.10 -22.70 -10.47
N HIS A 57 16.27 -21.68 -10.65
CA HIS A 57 16.04 -21.03 -11.96
C HIS A 57 16.35 -19.52 -11.97
N ASN A 58 17.40 -19.12 -11.25
CA ASN A 58 17.95 -17.75 -11.30
C ASN A 58 16.91 -16.62 -11.08
N ASN A 59 15.98 -16.78 -10.14
CA ASN A 59 14.87 -15.84 -9.93
C ASN A 59 14.41 -15.76 -8.47
N TYR A 60 14.47 -14.57 -7.88
CA TYR A 60 14.06 -14.26 -6.49
C TYR A 60 12.65 -13.66 -6.42
N ASN A 61 11.72 -14.22 -7.18
CA ASN A 61 10.33 -13.78 -7.25
C ASN A 61 9.51 -14.32 -6.07
N TYR A 62 9.95 -14.03 -4.83
CA TYR A 62 9.25 -14.45 -3.62
C TYR A 62 8.43 -13.30 -3.02
N ASN A 63 7.21 -13.58 -2.59
CA ASN A 63 6.35 -12.68 -1.81
C ASN A 63 5.73 -13.42 -0.64
N TYR A 64 5.17 -12.68 0.31
CA TYR A 64 4.35 -13.27 1.35
C TYR A 64 3.13 -13.98 0.77
N ASP A 65 2.82 -15.17 1.28
CA ASP A 65 1.53 -15.80 1.04
C ASP A 65 0.47 -15.07 1.89
N LEU A 66 -0.19 -14.08 1.31
CA LEU A 66 -1.18 -13.30 2.04
C LEU A 66 -2.40 -14.14 2.42
N ASN A 67 -2.80 -15.14 1.61
CA ASN A 67 -3.89 -16.04 1.99
C ASN A 67 -3.53 -16.84 3.24
N PHE A 68 -2.28 -17.31 3.34
CA PHE A 68 -1.78 -17.95 4.55
C PHE A 68 -1.69 -16.98 5.75
N ILE A 69 -1.19 -15.76 5.55
CA ILE A 69 -1.04 -14.81 6.67
C ILE A 69 -2.40 -14.39 7.24
N PHE A 70 -3.36 -14.09 6.37
CA PHE A 70 -4.70 -13.66 6.77
C PHE A 70 -5.60 -14.82 7.21
N SER A 71 -5.20 -16.09 7.01
CA SER A 71 -5.90 -17.24 7.61
C SER A 71 -5.50 -17.53 9.05
N LEU A 72 -4.47 -16.87 9.58
CA LEU A 72 -4.04 -17.03 10.97
C LEU A 72 -5.04 -16.35 11.92
N GLU A 73 -5.53 -17.11 12.91
CA GLU A 73 -6.69 -16.74 13.72
C GLU A 73 -6.47 -15.55 14.66
N ASN A 74 -5.25 -15.34 15.17
CA ASN A 74 -4.98 -14.36 16.21
C ASN A 74 -3.58 -13.73 16.10
N SER A 75 -3.39 -12.63 16.83
CA SER A 75 -2.15 -11.83 16.83
C SER A 75 -0.93 -12.66 17.22
N GLU A 76 -1.07 -13.59 18.16
CA GLU A 76 0.03 -14.44 18.63
C GLU A 76 0.50 -15.39 17.52
N SER A 77 -0.43 -16.03 16.81
CA SER A 77 -0.13 -16.92 15.68
C SER A 77 0.58 -16.17 14.55
N ILE A 78 0.14 -14.95 14.23
CA ILE A 78 0.78 -14.08 13.22
C ILE A 78 2.20 -13.71 13.66
N PHE A 79 2.36 -13.20 14.89
CA PHE A 79 3.64 -12.80 15.44
C PHE A 79 4.64 -13.97 15.52
N ASN A 80 4.19 -15.13 15.99
CA ASN A 80 5.02 -16.32 16.10
C ASN A 80 5.43 -16.85 14.72
N THR A 81 4.51 -16.84 13.74
CA THR A 81 4.80 -17.25 12.36
C THR A 81 5.86 -16.35 11.72
N ILE A 82 5.68 -15.03 11.79
CA ILE A 82 6.61 -14.09 11.14
C ILE A 82 7.98 -14.07 11.84
N THR A 83 7.99 -14.12 13.18
CA THR A 83 9.24 -14.16 13.94
C THR A 83 9.98 -15.48 13.77
N LYS A 84 9.31 -16.59 13.47
CA LYS A 84 9.96 -17.88 13.20
C LYS A 84 10.92 -17.78 12.02
N LEU A 85 10.49 -17.20 10.89
CA LEU A 85 11.35 -17.02 9.73
C LEU A 85 12.44 -15.98 9.99
N SER A 86 12.08 -14.82 10.54
CA SER A 86 13.04 -13.76 10.86
C SER A 86 14.15 -14.23 11.81
N LYS A 87 13.81 -14.94 12.89
CA LYS A 87 14.79 -15.53 13.83
C LYS A 87 15.66 -16.60 13.17
N THR A 88 15.07 -17.40 12.28
CA THR A 88 15.79 -18.45 11.56
C THR A 88 16.84 -17.84 10.61
N LEU A 89 16.47 -16.83 9.83
CA LEU A 89 17.41 -16.14 8.94
C LEU A 89 18.44 -15.33 9.74
N ARG A 90 18.03 -14.73 10.87
CA ARG A 90 18.94 -14.05 11.79
C ARG A 90 19.98 -15.02 12.39
N LYS A 91 19.58 -16.24 12.74
CA LYS A 91 20.48 -17.31 13.20
C LYS A 91 21.53 -17.63 12.13
N LEU A 92 21.13 -17.72 10.86
CA LEU A 92 22.05 -17.91 9.73
C LEU A 92 23.04 -16.73 9.64
N GLU A 93 22.53 -15.50 9.63
CA GLU A 93 23.31 -14.26 9.53
C GLU A 93 24.38 -14.15 10.63
N THR A 94 24.09 -14.58 11.86
CA THR A 94 25.02 -14.49 13.00
C THR A 94 25.86 -15.74 13.23
N LEU A 95 25.97 -16.66 12.26
CA LEU A 95 26.79 -17.88 12.41
C LEU A 95 28.30 -17.60 12.53
N GLY A 96 28.74 -16.38 12.22
CA GLY A 96 30.16 -16.04 12.13
C GLY A 96 30.85 -16.58 10.88
N LYS A 97 30.10 -17.19 9.94
CA LYS A 97 30.58 -17.70 8.66
C LYS A 97 30.16 -16.76 7.53
N PRO A 98 30.98 -16.57 6.48
CA PRO A 98 30.61 -15.76 5.32
C PRO A 98 29.39 -16.34 4.60
N ILE A 99 28.50 -15.44 4.17
CA ILE A 99 27.27 -15.75 3.43
C ILE A 99 27.27 -14.86 2.20
N VAL A 100 27.20 -15.46 1.02
CA VAL A 100 27.18 -14.75 -0.26
C VAL A 100 25.90 -15.08 -1.01
N SER A 101 25.09 -14.08 -1.36
CA SER A 101 23.96 -14.26 -2.26
C SER A 101 24.39 -14.06 -3.71
N ILE A 102 24.07 -15.02 -4.56
CA ILE A 102 24.09 -14.86 -6.02
C ILE A 102 22.73 -14.30 -6.43
N VAL A 103 22.72 -13.09 -6.98
CA VAL A 103 21.50 -12.32 -7.26
C VAL A 103 21.26 -12.27 -8.77
N LYS A 104 20.16 -12.87 -9.22
CA LYS A 104 19.81 -13.01 -10.64
C LYS A 104 18.31 -12.87 -10.86
N GLY A 105 17.94 -12.44 -12.06
CA GLY A 105 16.55 -12.41 -12.53
C GLY A 105 15.70 -11.38 -11.79
N LYS A 106 14.46 -11.74 -11.44
CA LYS A 106 13.52 -10.82 -10.79
C LYS A 106 13.63 -10.91 -9.27
N ILE A 107 14.02 -9.83 -8.61
CA ILE A 107 14.09 -9.76 -7.15
C ILE A 107 12.87 -8.99 -6.67
N LYS A 108 11.94 -9.66 -5.98
CA LYS A 108 10.78 -9.03 -5.32
C LYS A 108 10.96 -8.99 -3.81
N LEU A 109 10.02 -8.36 -3.10
CA LEU A 109 10.07 -8.08 -1.67
C LEU A 109 10.65 -9.23 -0.83
N GLY A 110 10.03 -10.41 -0.82
CA GLY A 110 10.53 -11.54 -0.01
C GLY A 110 11.92 -12.00 -0.43
N GLY A 111 12.21 -11.97 -1.73
CA GLY A 111 13.53 -12.28 -2.27
C GLY A 111 14.61 -11.27 -1.87
N LEU A 112 14.26 -9.98 -1.90
CA LEU A 112 15.08 -8.87 -1.42
C LEU A 112 15.40 -9.08 0.06
N GLU A 113 14.40 -9.36 0.89
CA GLU A 113 14.63 -9.56 2.32
C GLU A 113 15.51 -10.77 2.61
N ILE A 114 15.37 -11.87 1.86
CA ILE A 114 16.25 -13.05 2.00
C ILE A 114 17.70 -12.67 1.72
N ILE A 115 18.01 -12.00 0.60
CA ILE A 115 19.40 -11.67 0.24
C ILE A 115 20.03 -10.59 1.15
N LEU A 116 19.23 -9.80 1.86
CA LEU A 116 19.72 -8.82 2.83
C LEU A 116 20.38 -9.48 4.05
N HIS A 117 20.12 -10.76 4.32
CA HIS A 117 20.79 -11.53 5.39
C HIS A 117 22.22 -11.95 5.03
N SER A 118 22.63 -11.77 3.77
CA SER A 118 23.98 -12.10 3.32
C SER A 118 24.97 -11.00 3.67
N HIS A 119 26.21 -11.42 3.92
CA HIS A 119 27.34 -10.53 4.15
C HIS A 119 27.84 -9.89 2.85
N TYR A 120 27.62 -10.58 1.72
CA TYR A 120 28.00 -10.11 0.40
C TYR A 120 26.95 -10.52 -0.65
N ARG A 121 26.74 -9.69 -1.67
CA ARG A 121 25.79 -9.92 -2.75
C ARG A 121 26.48 -9.65 -4.09
N ILE A 122 26.42 -10.64 -4.98
CA ILE A 122 26.96 -10.55 -6.34
C ILE A 122 25.80 -10.65 -7.33
N ALA A 123 25.54 -9.56 -8.05
CA ALA A 123 24.51 -9.51 -9.08
C ALA A 123 25.05 -9.99 -10.44
N GLN A 124 24.22 -10.68 -11.20
CA GLN A 124 24.50 -10.96 -12.61
C GLN A 124 24.44 -9.66 -13.42
N GLU A 125 25.48 -9.44 -14.21
CA GLU A 125 25.53 -8.37 -15.22
C GLU A 125 24.44 -8.56 -16.27
N GLY A 126 23.91 -7.44 -16.77
CA GLY A 126 22.94 -7.42 -17.86
C GLY A 126 21.52 -7.11 -17.41
N SER A 127 20.63 -7.04 -18.41
CA SER A 127 19.28 -6.48 -18.26
C SER A 127 18.29 -7.39 -17.53
N ASP A 128 18.61 -8.67 -17.29
CA ASP A 128 17.68 -9.63 -16.67
C ASP A 128 17.61 -9.49 -15.15
N THR A 129 18.64 -8.95 -14.50
CA THR A 129 18.68 -8.74 -13.05
C THR A 129 18.00 -7.44 -12.68
N LYS A 130 16.79 -7.53 -12.12
CA LYS A 130 15.97 -6.36 -11.76
C LYS A 130 15.34 -6.50 -10.38
N PHE A 131 15.43 -5.45 -9.58
CA PHE A 131 14.76 -5.34 -8.29
C PHE A 131 13.44 -4.59 -8.46
N TYR A 132 12.35 -5.22 -8.06
CA TYR A 132 11.00 -4.69 -8.21
C TYR A 132 10.47 -4.25 -6.86
N PHE A 133 10.37 -2.93 -6.69
CA PHE A 133 9.68 -2.31 -5.57
C PHE A 133 8.23 -2.04 -5.97
N LYS A 134 7.32 -2.48 -5.12
CA LYS A 134 5.90 -2.16 -5.22
C LYS A 134 5.54 -1.30 -4.03
N ASN A 135 4.69 -0.31 -4.27
CA ASN A 135 4.27 0.60 -3.22
C ASN A 135 3.52 -0.16 -2.12
N THR A 136 4.09 -0.15 -0.91
CA THR A 136 3.51 -0.80 0.27
C THR A 136 2.20 -0.14 0.74
N LYS A 137 1.88 1.08 0.28
CA LYS A 137 0.65 1.84 0.61
C LYS A 137 -0.63 0.99 0.52
N TYR A 138 -0.73 0.11 -0.47
CA TYR A 138 -1.93 -0.70 -0.73
C TYR A 138 -1.82 -2.16 -0.27
N SER A 139 -0.84 -2.49 0.56
CA SER A 139 -0.56 -3.86 0.97
C SER A 139 0.11 -3.90 2.35
N ILE A 140 0.96 -4.90 2.59
CA ILE A 140 1.73 -5.09 3.80
C ILE A 140 3.12 -4.45 3.71
N ILE A 141 3.81 -4.37 4.84
CA ILE A 141 5.21 -3.93 4.95
C ILE A 141 6.18 -5.13 4.96
N PRO A 142 7.49 -4.94 4.69
CA PRO A 142 8.50 -5.96 4.94
C PRO A 142 8.49 -6.39 6.42
N ALA A 143 8.69 -7.67 6.68
CA ALA A 143 8.51 -8.25 8.02
C ALA A 143 9.45 -9.42 8.35
N ILE A 144 10.39 -9.73 7.48
CA ILE A 144 11.49 -10.65 7.78
C ILE A 144 12.84 -9.90 7.83
N GLY A 145 12.77 -8.66 8.29
CA GLY A 145 13.88 -7.75 8.59
C GLY A 145 14.23 -6.78 7.48
N GLY A 146 13.41 -6.65 6.43
CA GLY A 146 13.59 -5.66 5.38
C GLY A 146 13.61 -4.23 5.92
N THR A 147 12.74 -3.89 6.88
CA THR A 147 12.69 -2.53 7.49
C THR A 147 13.87 -2.26 8.43
N GLN A 148 14.63 -3.30 8.78
CA GLN A 148 15.78 -3.18 9.69
C GLN A 148 17.10 -3.20 8.94
N ARG A 149 17.23 -4.01 7.89
CA ARG A 149 18.48 -4.18 7.14
C ARG A 149 18.63 -3.18 6.02
N LEU A 150 17.59 -2.95 5.23
CA LEU A 150 17.69 -2.06 4.07
C LEU A 150 18.07 -0.62 4.49
N PRO A 151 17.44 0.00 5.51
CA PRO A 151 17.84 1.33 5.93
C PRO A 151 19.27 1.40 6.49
N ARG A 152 19.76 0.34 7.15
CA ARG A 152 21.14 0.26 7.65
C ARG A 152 22.16 0.07 6.53
N GLN A 153 21.73 -0.45 5.39
CA GLN A 153 22.59 -0.72 4.25
C GLN A 153 22.65 0.45 3.26
N ILE A 154 21.50 1.02 2.88
CA ILE A 154 21.42 2.05 1.83
C ILE A 154 20.99 3.43 2.36
N GLY A 155 20.70 3.53 3.67
CA GLY A 155 20.23 4.75 4.32
C GLY A 155 18.71 4.86 4.44
N ILE A 156 18.27 5.70 5.38
CA ILE A 156 16.85 5.88 5.75
C ILE A 156 16.02 6.47 4.61
N ASN A 157 16.51 7.52 3.96
CA ASN A 157 15.76 8.19 2.89
C ASN A 157 15.54 7.26 1.69
N GLU A 158 16.60 6.64 1.19
CA GLU A 158 16.53 5.77 0.00
C GLU A 158 15.67 4.54 0.27
N SER A 159 15.80 3.91 1.43
CA SER A 159 14.98 2.76 1.79
C SER A 159 13.48 3.09 1.88
N ILE A 160 13.11 4.20 2.54
CA ILE A 160 11.71 4.63 2.63
C ILE A 160 11.15 4.98 1.24
N ASN A 161 11.91 5.69 0.41
CA ASN A 161 11.47 6.04 -0.94
C ASN A 161 11.26 4.79 -1.81
N LEU A 162 12.16 3.80 -1.74
CA LEU A 162 11.99 2.55 -2.46
C LEU A 162 10.73 1.80 -2.00
N PHE A 163 10.49 1.64 -0.69
CA PHE A 163 9.30 0.96 -0.17
C PHE A 163 7.96 1.66 -0.44
N LEU A 164 7.97 2.97 -0.70
CA LEU A 164 6.79 3.78 -0.99
C LEU A 164 6.65 4.12 -2.48
N SER A 165 7.39 3.44 -3.36
CA SER A 165 7.39 3.69 -4.81
C SER A 165 7.05 2.43 -5.60
N ASP A 166 6.54 2.62 -6.82
CA ASP A 166 6.45 1.58 -7.84
C ASP A 166 7.64 1.70 -8.79
N LYS A 167 8.84 1.36 -8.29
CA LYS A 167 10.11 1.47 -9.02
C LYS A 167 10.70 0.10 -9.34
N THR A 168 11.24 -0.04 -10.55
CA THR A 168 12.18 -1.13 -10.87
C THR A 168 13.58 -0.55 -10.99
N ILE A 169 14.57 -1.16 -10.33
CA ILE A 169 15.98 -0.76 -10.47
C ILE A 169 16.83 -1.87 -11.07
N SER A 170 17.84 -1.49 -11.84
CA SER A 170 18.80 -2.42 -12.46
C SER A 170 19.86 -2.93 -11.46
N ALA A 171 20.68 -3.89 -11.88
CA ALA A 171 21.84 -4.34 -11.11
C ALA A 171 22.86 -3.21 -10.88
N GLU A 172 23.06 -2.34 -11.86
CA GLU A 172 23.97 -1.19 -11.81
C GLU A 172 23.46 -0.13 -10.82
N GLU A 173 22.17 0.22 -10.87
CA GLU A 173 21.56 1.09 -9.86
C GLU A 173 21.65 0.46 -8.46
N ALA A 174 21.43 -0.84 -8.33
CA ALA A 174 21.57 -1.55 -7.07
C ALA A 174 23.02 -1.52 -6.55
N LEU A 175 24.03 -1.58 -7.42
CA LEU A 175 25.43 -1.42 -7.04
C LEU A 175 25.72 0.01 -6.56
N GLN A 176 25.24 1.02 -7.29
CA GLN A 176 25.39 2.44 -6.91
C GLN A 176 24.77 2.76 -5.55
N LEU A 177 23.63 2.14 -5.24
CA LEU A 177 22.95 2.28 -3.94
C LEU A 177 23.61 1.47 -2.82
N ASN A 178 24.65 0.67 -3.11
CA ASN A 178 25.22 -0.35 -2.21
C ASN A 178 24.20 -1.43 -1.79
N LEU A 179 23.15 -1.66 -2.58
CA LEU A 179 22.23 -2.77 -2.38
C LEU A 179 22.89 -4.12 -2.73
N VAL A 180 23.73 -4.13 -3.76
CA VAL A 180 24.65 -5.23 -4.07
C VAL A 180 26.09 -4.76 -3.95
N ASN A 181 27.02 -5.69 -3.77
CA ASN A 181 28.44 -5.36 -3.56
C ASN A 181 29.25 -5.45 -4.85
N GLU A 182 28.82 -6.29 -5.79
CA GLU A 182 29.57 -6.58 -7.00
C GLU A 182 28.63 -7.02 -8.12
N ILE A 183 29.03 -6.73 -9.36
CA ILE A 183 28.41 -7.23 -10.59
C ILE A 183 29.41 -8.16 -11.29
N ALA A 184 28.92 -9.26 -11.86
CA ALA A 184 29.76 -10.17 -12.63
C ALA A 184 28.98 -10.93 -13.71
N ASP A 185 29.71 -11.40 -14.71
CA ASP A 185 29.24 -12.39 -15.68
C ASP A 185 28.68 -13.64 -15.00
N GLU A 186 27.66 -14.23 -15.60
CA GLU A 186 26.97 -15.44 -15.10
C GLU A 186 27.94 -16.57 -14.74
N ASN A 187 28.93 -16.83 -15.59
CA ASN A 187 29.90 -17.91 -15.44
C ASN A 187 30.90 -17.66 -14.29
N GLN A 188 30.96 -16.45 -13.75
CA GLN A 188 31.91 -16.09 -12.70
C GLN A 188 31.28 -16.01 -11.30
N LEU A 189 29.95 -15.96 -11.19
CA LEU A 189 29.26 -15.67 -9.92
C LEU A 189 29.60 -16.65 -8.81
N VAL A 190 29.52 -17.96 -9.10
CA VAL A 190 29.85 -19.01 -8.11
C VAL A 190 31.32 -18.93 -7.72
N ASN A 191 32.21 -18.78 -8.70
CA ASN A 191 33.65 -18.71 -8.44
C ASN A 191 34.03 -17.49 -7.60
N LYS A 192 33.43 -16.32 -7.88
CA LYS A 192 33.62 -15.10 -7.08
C LYS A 192 33.06 -15.25 -5.66
N ALA A 193 31.88 -15.87 -5.51
CA ALA A 193 31.31 -16.16 -4.20
C ALA A 193 32.21 -17.07 -3.36
N LYS A 194 32.73 -18.15 -3.94
CA LYS A 194 33.68 -19.05 -3.28
C LYS A 194 34.98 -18.33 -2.90
N LYS A 195 35.54 -17.52 -3.80
CA LYS A 195 36.73 -16.69 -3.52
C LYS A 195 36.49 -15.73 -2.36
N TYR A 196 35.34 -15.07 -2.30
CA TYR A 196 34.97 -14.20 -1.18
C TYR A 196 34.91 -14.99 0.13
N ILE A 197 34.25 -16.15 0.14
CA ILE A 197 34.13 -17.01 1.32
C ILE A 197 35.49 -17.46 1.84
N ILE A 198 36.37 -17.94 0.96
CA ILE A 198 37.71 -18.42 1.33
C ILE A 198 38.56 -17.28 1.90
N LYS A 199 38.47 -16.08 1.31
CA LYS A 199 39.21 -14.89 1.76
C LYS A 199 38.68 -14.33 3.09
N ASN A 200 37.41 -14.54 3.40
CA ASN A 200 36.73 -13.98 4.57
C ASN A 200 36.14 -15.09 5.46
N PRO A 201 36.98 -15.93 6.10
CA PRO A 201 36.53 -17.11 6.85
C PRO A 201 35.65 -16.77 8.06
N GLN A 202 35.71 -15.52 8.53
CA GLN A 202 34.78 -14.97 9.50
C GLN A 202 34.10 -13.75 8.90
N SER A 203 32.80 -13.60 9.14
CA SER A 203 32.02 -12.44 8.68
C SER A 203 31.02 -12.01 9.73
N LEU A 204 30.77 -10.71 9.76
CA LEU A 204 29.85 -10.06 10.67
C LEU A 204 29.24 -8.86 9.95
N GLN A 205 27.94 -8.67 10.09
CA GLN A 205 27.29 -7.48 9.54
C GLN A 205 27.73 -6.21 10.27
N ASN A 206 27.68 -5.07 9.59
CA ASN A 206 28.09 -3.79 10.17
C ASN A 206 27.31 -3.43 11.44
N TRP A 207 26.02 -3.74 11.50
CA TRP A 207 25.17 -3.51 12.66
C TRP A 207 25.41 -4.46 13.84
N ASP A 208 26.18 -5.54 13.63
CA ASP A 208 26.62 -6.46 14.69
C ASP A 208 28.04 -6.17 15.16
N ASN A 209 28.79 -5.38 14.39
CA ASN A 209 30.13 -4.97 14.74
C ASN A 209 30.07 -3.83 15.77
N LYS A 210 30.49 -4.12 17.01
CA LYS A 210 30.55 -3.14 18.11
C LYS A 210 31.30 -1.85 17.75
N LYS A 211 32.29 -1.91 16.85
CA LYS A 211 33.06 -0.73 16.40
C LYS A 211 32.29 0.15 15.42
N LEU A 212 31.29 -0.41 14.73
CA LEU A 212 30.50 0.27 13.68
C LEU A 212 29.07 0.60 14.13
N ILE A 213 28.73 0.33 15.40
CA ILE A 213 27.37 0.55 15.92
C ILE A 213 27.00 2.04 15.95
N ASN A 214 27.95 2.90 16.29
CA ASN A 214 27.77 4.37 16.35
C ASN A 214 27.69 5.01 14.96
N SER A 215 28.12 4.31 13.91
CA SER A 215 28.03 4.76 12.52
C SER A 215 26.78 4.22 11.81
N GLN A 216 25.92 3.47 12.50
CA GLN A 216 24.64 3.05 11.95
C GLN A 216 23.67 4.24 11.82
N PRO A 217 22.76 4.23 10.83
CA PRO A 217 21.76 5.27 10.68
C PRO A 217 20.92 5.44 11.95
N ASN A 218 20.93 6.65 12.50
CA ASN A 218 20.20 7.04 13.70
C ASN A 218 19.08 8.04 13.34
N PRO A 219 17.80 7.73 13.62
CA PRO A 219 16.67 8.64 13.44
C PRO A 219 16.82 9.99 14.13
N PHE A 220 17.55 10.06 15.25
CA PHE A 220 17.75 11.28 16.03
C PHE A 220 18.93 12.15 15.59
N SER A 221 19.70 11.74 14.58
CA SER A 221 20.68 12.65 13.98
C SER A 221 19.95 13.85 13.36
N ALA A 222 20.56 15.05 13.41
CA ALA A 222 19.91 16.28 12.94
C ALA A 222 19.33 16.15 11.51
N LYS A 223 20.08 15.51 10.60
CA LYS A 223 19.65 15.22 9.22
C LYS A 223 18.42 14.30 9.18
N ASN A 224 18.45 13.18 9.91
CA ASN A 224 17.38 12.18 9.83
C ASN A 224 16.13 12.61 10.58
N LEU A 225 16.26 13.35 11.69
CA LEU A 225 15.12 13.85 12.45
C LEU A 225 14.28 14.82 11.60
N GLY A 226 14.94 15.78 10.93
CA GLY A 226 14.29 16.70 10.00
C GLY A 226 13.63 15.97 8.82
N TYR A 227 14.27 14.91 8.31
CA TYR A 227 13.68 14.05 7.28
C TYR A 227 12.40 13.36 7.78
N PHE A 228 12.43 12.72 8.95
CA PHE A 228 11.25 12.04 9.50
C PHE A 228 10.10 13.02 9.75
N ILE A 229 10.35 14.18 10.37
CA ILE A 229 9.34 15.21 10.60
C ILE A 229 8.67 15.61 9.28
N THR A 230 9.48 15.93 8.27
CA THR A 230 8.98 16.35 6.95
C THR A 230 8.24 15.23 6.23
N LYS A 231 8.79 14.01 6.26
CA LYS A 231 8.22 12.85 5.57
C LYS A 231 6.91 12.40 6.21
N ILE A 232 6.81 12.38 7.54
CA ILE A 232 5.57 12.06 8.26
C ILE A 232 4.49 13.09 7.93
N ALA A 233 4.81 14.38 7.93
CA ALA A 233 3.85 15.43 7.57
C ALA A 233 3.39 15.30 6.11
N ALA A 234 4.30 15.05 5.17
CA ALA A 234 3.98 14.85 3.76
C ALA A 234 3.10 13.61 3.54
N LEU A 235 3.42 12.49 4.20
CA LEU A 235 2.62 11.27 4.10
C LEU A 235 1.25 11.44 4.73
N HIS A 236 1.14 12.19 5.84
CA HIS A 236 -0.16 12.53 6.41
C HIS A 236 -0.99 13.38 5.46
N ALA A 237 -0.39 14.38 4.81
CA ALA A 237 -1.07 15.22 3.84
C ALA A 237 -1.55 14.43 2.60
N ASP A 238 -0.77 13.45 2.13
CA ASP A 238 -1.13 12.60 0.98
C ASP A 238 -2.21 11.56 1.33
N THR A 239 -2.15 10.96 2.52
CA THR A 239 -2.95 9.77 2.83
C THR A 239 -4.09 10.01 3.82
N SER A 240 -4.07 11.14 4.53
CA SER A 240 -4.92 11.41 5.70
C SER A 240 -4.94 10.28 6.74
N ASN A 241 -3.88 9.44 6.76
CA ASN A 241 -3.73 8.22 7.56
C ASN A 241 -4.70 7.08 7.22
N HIS A 242 -5.36 7.09 6.07
CA HIS A 242 -6.23 5.98 5.63
C HIS A 242 -5.46 4.73 5.17
N TYR A 243 -4.15 4.83 4.99
CA TYR A 243 -3.28 3.74 4.54
C TYR A 243 -2.34 3.32 5.68
N PRO A 244 -2.76 2.42 6.59
CA PRO A 244 -2.01 2.10 7.79
C PRO A 244 -0.59 1.58 7.53
N SER A 245 -0.37 0.87 6.42
CA SER A 245 0.95 0.36 6.03
C SER A 245 2.00 1.46 5.88
N VAL A 246 1.60 2.66 5.42
CA VAL A 246 2.51 3.81 5.27
C VAL A 246 3.02 4.26 6.63
N LYS A 247 2.11 4.44 7.60
CA LYS A 247 2.45 4.82 8.97
C LYS A 247 3.31 3.74 9.63
N ILE A 248 2.89 2.48 9.49
CA ILE A 248 3.55 1.33 10.12
C ILE A 248 4.95 1.09 9.53
N LEU A 249 5.15 1.28 8.23
CA LEU A 249 6.47 1.23 7.62
C LEU A 249 7.42 2.25 8.28
N ILE A 250 6.97 3.50 8.39
CA ILE A 250 7.76 4.57 9.01
C ILE A 250 8.04 4.26 10.48
N SER A 251 7.02 3.83 11.24
CA SER A 251 7.19 3.41 12.64
C SER A 251 8.20 2.26 12.80
N SER A 252 8.12 1.21 11.98
CA SER A 252 9.04 0.07 12.04
C SER A 252 10.49 0.49 11.80
N ILE A 253 10.73 1.42 10.86
CA ILE A 253 12.07 1.95 10.58
C ILE A 253 12.52 2.89 11.70
N TYR A 254 11.69 3.86 12.08
CA TYR A 254 12.02 4.87 13.08
C TYR A 254 12.30 4.24 14.45
N GLU A 255 11.37 3.43 14.96
CA GLU A 255 11.50 2.80 16.27
C GLU A 255 12.56 1.69 16.25
N GLY A 256 12.65 0.92 15.17
CA GLY A 256 13.61 -0.17 15.04
C GLY A 256 15.06 0.32 15.00
N LEU A 257 15.34 1.38 14.25
CA LEU A 257 16.70 1.95 14.15
C LEU A 257 17.18 2.62 15.45
N ASN A 258 16.27 2.97 16.36
CA ASN A 258 16.60 3.46 17.70
C ASN A 258 17.09 2.35 18.65
N THR A 259 17.09 1.09 18.20
CA THR A 259 17.46 -0.07 19.00
C THR A 259 18.51 -0.92 18.30
N ASP A 260 19.02 -1.94 19.00
CA ASP A 260 19.82 -3.00 18.37
C ASP A 260 18.97 -3.80 17.36
N ILE A 261 19.61 -4.47 16.41
CA ILE A 261 18.87 -5.16 15.34
C ILE A 261 17.89 -6.22 15.87
N ASN A 262 18.20 -6.93 16.97
CA ASN A 262 17.29 -7.97 17.46
C ASN A 262 16.02 -7.37 18.07
N SER A 263 16.15 -6.23 18.75
CA SER A 263 15.01 -5.44 19.23
C SER A 263 14.21 -4.85 18.06
N GLY A 264 14.89 -4.30 17.05
CA GLY A 264 14.27 -3.79 15.83
C GLY A 264 13.46 -4.85 15.07
N LEU A 265 13.97 -6.08 14.95
CA LEU A 265 13.24 -7.20 14.33
C LEU A 265 11.97 -7.57 15.11
N LYS A 266 11.97 -7.42 16.45
CA LYS A 266 10.76 -7.63 17.26
C LYS A 266 9.74 -6.50 17.05
N ILE A 267 10.19 -5.25 16.95
CA ILE A 267 9.34 -4.09 16.66
C ILE A 267 8.69 -4.25 15.29
N GLU A 268 9.46 -4.58 14.26
CA GLU A 268 8.95 -4.86 12.91
C GLU A 268 7.85 -5.94 12.94
N ALA A 269 8.10 -7.07 13.62
CA ALA A 269 7.12 -8.14 13.72
C ALA A 269 5.83 -7.72 14.47
N ARG A 270 5.93 -6.90 15.52
CA ARG A 270 4.76 -6.36 16.24
C ARG A 270 3.94 -5.44 15.34
N ASN A 271 4.61 -4.52 14.65
CA ASN A 271 3.98 -3.58 13.74
C ASN A 271 3.31 -4.31 12.57
N PHE A 272 3.96 -5.31 12.00
CA PHE A 272 3.38 -6.17 10.97
C PHE A 272 2.12 -6.90 11.47
N THR A 273 2.18 -7.47 12.68
CA THR A 273 1.05 -8.17 13.30
C THR A 273 -0.15 -7.24 13.49
N TRP A 274 0.08 -6.02 14.00
CA TRP A 274 -0.96 -5.01 14.12
C TRP A 274 -1.55 -4.64 12.74
N LEU A 275 -0.68 -4.43 11.74
CA LEU A 275 -1.10 -4.04 10.39
C LEU A 275 -2.04 -5.08 9.78
N THR A 276 -1.74 -6.37 9.89
CA THR A 276 -2.59 -7.44 9.34
C THR A 276 -3.97 -7.53 10.00
N GLN A 277 -4.10 -6.98 11.21
CA GLN A 277 -5.37 -6.94 11.95
C GLN A 277 -6.15 -5.64 11.77
N ASN A 278 -5.53 -4.63 11.16
CA ASN A 278 -6.19 -3.37 10.92
C ASN A 278 -7.31 -3.51 9.86
N ILE A 279 -8.42 -2.79 10.09
CA ILE A 279 -9.63 -2.89 9.30
C ILE A 279 -9.43 -2.47 7.84
N GLU A 280 -8.75 -1.35 7.58
CA GLU A 280 -8.48 -0.89 6.22
C GLU A 280 -7.56 -1.85 5.47
N THR A 281 -6.56 -2.41 6.16
CA THR A 281 -5.66 -3.42 5.56
C THR A 281 -6.41 -4.69 5.21
N GLN A 282 -7.29 -5.18 6.09
CA GLN A 282 -8.14 -6.34 5.79
C GLN A 282 -9.10 -6.05 4.63
N SER A 283 -9.72 -4.86 4.61
CA SER A 283 -10.60 -4.43 3.52
C SER A 283 -9.89 -4.41 2.17
N MET A 284 -8.69 -3.82 2.11
CA MET A 284 -7.88 -3.83 0.89
C MET A 284 -7.43 -5.24 0.49
N PHE A 285 -7.02 -6.08 1.45
CA PHE A 285 -6.60 -7.45 1.17
C PHE A 285 -7.74 -8.28 0.56
N GLU A 286 -8.92 -8.25 1.19
CA GLU A 286 -10.11 -8.97 0.72
C GLU A 286 -10.40 -8.65 -0.75
N THR A 287 -10.43 -7.37 -1.09
CA THR A 287 -10.81 -6.96 -2.44
C THR A 287 -9.68 -7.08 -3.45
N LEU A 288 -8.49 -6.58 -3.12
CA LEU A 288 -7.38 -6.47 -4.08
C LEU A 288 -6.60 -7.76 -4.28
N VAL A 289 -6.71 -8.72 -3.35
CA VAL A 289 -5.93 -9.96 -3.37
C VAL A 289 -6.86 -11.16 -3.47
N LEU A 290 -7.80 -11.32 -2.53
CA LEU A 290 -8.66 -12.50 -2.48
C LEU A 290 -9.68 -12.52 -3.64
N HIS A 291 -10.28 -11.36 -3.95
CA HIS A 291 -11.34 -11.25 -4.96
C HIS A 291 -10.91 -10.56 -6.26
N SER A 292 -9.60 -10.51 -6.54
CA SER A 292 -9.10 -9.98 -7.82
C SER A 292 -9.57 -10.85 -9.00
N PRO A 293 -10.32 -10.30 -9.98
CA PRO A 293 -10.81 -11.08 -11.11
C PRO A 293 -9.69 -11.46 -12.08
N LEU A 294 -9.88 -12.58 -12.77
CA LEU A 294 -9.01 -13.03 -13.87
C LEU A 294 -9.32 -12.31 -15.20
N SER A 295 -10.57 -11.87 -15.39
CA SER A 295 -11.04 -11.19 -16.60
C SER A 295 -11.18 -9.69 -16.39
N LYS A 296 -11.04 -8.93 -17.49
CA LYS A 296 -11.29 -7.48 -17.50
C LYS A 296 -12.79 -7.21 -17.64
N PHE A 297 -13.23 -6.11 -17.04
CA PHE A 297 -14.57 -5.55 -17.26
C PHE A 297 -14.65 -4.87 -18.63
N LYS A 298 -15.85 -4.75 -19.19
CA LYS A 298 -16.08 -4.04 -20.46
C LYS A 298 -15.88 -2.54 -20.26
N ASP A 299 -15.08 -1.91 -21.12
CA ASP A 299 -14.78 -0.48 -21.05
C ASP A 299 -16.03 0.41 -21.08
N GLU A 300 -17.06 0.00 -21.82
CA GLU A 300 -18.32 0.74 -21.90
C GLU A 300 -19.04 0.81 -20.54
N VAL A 301 -19.05 -0.30 -19.78
CA VAL A 301 -19.67 -0.33 -18.45
C VAL A 301 -18.84 0.47 -17.46
N ILE A 302 -17.52 0.34 -17.50
CA ILE A 302 -16.61 1.17 -16.70
C ILE A 302 -16.92 2.65 -16.93
N LYS A 303 -17.01 3.08 -18.19
CA LYS A 303 -17.26 4.49 -18.55
C LYS A 303 -18.61 4.97 -18.02
N LYS A 304 -19.69 4.22 -18.25
CA LYS A 304 -21.04 4.59 -17.81
C LYS A 304 -21.15 4.67 -16.28
N PHE A 305 -20.60 3.68 -15.59
CA PHE A 305 -20.55 3.66 -14.13
C PHE A 305 -19.75 4.85 -13.60
N LYS A 306 -18.56 5.08 -14.18
CA LYS A 306 -17.67 6.17 -13.77
C LYS A 306 -18.33 7.53 -13.90
N ASN A 307 -18.99 7.80 -15.03
CA ASN A 307 -19.73 9.05 -15.20
C ASN A 307 -20.81 9.22 -14.13
N SER A 308 -21.61 8.18 -13.86
CA SER A 308 -22.65 8.25 -12.83
C SER A 308 -22.08 8.50 -11.43
N PHE A 309 -20.96 7.87 -11.11
CA PHE A 309 -20.26 8.03 -9.85
C PHE A 309 -19.72 9.45 -9.67
N GLU A 310 -19.03 9.94 -10.69
CA GLU A 310 -18.43 11.27 -10.73
C GLU A 310 -19.49 12.38 -10.65
N GLU A 311 -20.57 12.27 -11.41
CA GLU A 311 -21.71 13.18 -11.36
C GLU A 311 -22.36 13.21 -9.97
N ASN A 312 -22.56 12.04 -9.34
CA ASN A 312 -23.12 11.97 -7.99
C ASN A 312 -22.21 12.63 -6.94
N TYR A 313 -20.91 12.33 -6.99
CA TYR A 313 -19.93 12.91 -6.06
C TYR A 313 -19.87 14.46 -6.19
N ALA A 314 -19.83 14.96 -7.43
CA ALA A 314 -19.88 16.39 -7.70
C ALA A 314 -21.20 17.02 -7.19
N ALA A 315 -22.34 16.40 -7.49
CA ALA A 315 -23.64 16.88 -7.05
C ALA A 315 -23.77 16.91 -5.53
N GLU A 316 -23.23 15.92 -4.81
CA GLU A 316 -23.27 15.94 -3.34
C GLU A 316 -22.43 17.08 -2.75
N GLY A 317 -21.30 17.42 -3.37
CA GLY A 317 -20.54 18.62 -3.04
C GLY A 317 -21.34 19.90 -3.22
N VAL A 318 -22.08 20.03 -4.33
CA VAL A 318 -22.96 21.19 -4.57
C VAL A 318 -24.13 21.22 -3.57
N ARG A 319 -24.72 20.06 -3.21
CA ARG A 319 -25.77 20.00 -2.18
C ARG A 319 -25.25 20.39 -0.79
N LEU A 320 -24.01 20.03 -0.45
CA LEU A 320 -23.36 20.50 0.78
C LEU A 320 -23.19 22.02 0.76
N LEU A 321 -22.72 22.57 -0.36
CA LEU A 321 -22.57 24.01 -0.55
C LEU A 321 -23.90 24.73 -0.39
N LEU A 322 -24.97 24.26 -1.06
CA LEU A 322 -26.32 24.81 -0.97
C LEU A 322 -26.90 24.75 0.46
N SER A 323 -26.50 23.76 1.26
CA SER A 323 -26.83 23.73 2.70
C SER A 323 -25.99 24.69 3.58
N GLY A 324 -25.18 25.55 2.95
CA GLY A 324 -24.37 26.56 3.63
C GLY A 324 -23.04 26.04 4.18
N VAL A 325 -22.59 24.85 3.77
CA VAL A 325 -21.28 24.32 4.17
C VAL A 325 -20.18 25.03 3.36
N SER A 326 -19.12 25.47 4.05
CA SER A 326 -17.99 26.15 3.42
C SER A 326 -17.38 25.31 2.29
N ALA A 327 -17.15 25.93 1.13
CA ALA A 327 -16.49 25.28 -0.02
C ALA A 327 -15.12 24.71 0.35
N ALA A 328 -14.34 25.40 1.20
CA ALA A 328 -13.04 24.91 1.64
C ALA A 328 -13.16 23.63 2.49
N LEU A 329 -14.19 23.54 3.34
CA LEU A 329 -14.45 22.36 4.15
C LEU A 329 -14.87 21.17 3.28
N ILE A 330 -15.77 21.39 2.32
CA ILE A 330 -16.24 20.39 1.35
C ILE A 330 -15.07 19.81 0.56
N GLU A 331 -14.23 20.69 0.03
CA GLU A 331 -13.08 20.32 -0.77
C GLU A 331 -12.04 19.51 0.02
N ASN A 332 -11.76 19.95 1.25
CA ASN A 332 -10.83 19.24 2.13
C ASN A 332 -11.38 17.90 2.61
N ALA A 333 -12.69 17.77 2.87
CA ALA A 333 -13.31 16.50 3.21
C ALA A 333 -13.15 15.48 2.07
N GLY A 334 -13.41 15.90 0.82
CA GLY A 334 -13.19 15.05 -0.36
C GLY A 334 -11.75 14.58 -0.51
N ARG A 335 -10.78 15.49 -0.39
CA ARG A 335 -9.35 15.13 -0.46
C ARG A 335 -8.92 14.22 0.68
N ARG A 336 -9.43 14.45 1.89
CA ARG A 336 -9.11 13.63 3.06
C ARG A 336 -9.60 12.20 2.90
N LEU A 337 -10.75 12.01 2.27
CA LEU A 337 -11.24 10.67 1.88
C LEU A 337 -10.41 9.98 0.81
N ASP A 338 -9.36 10.62 0.26
CA ASP A 338 -8.52 10.13 -0.84
C ASP A 338 -9.22 10.12 -2.21
N PHE A 339 -10.22 10.99 -2.41
CA PHE A 339 -10.69 11.31 -3.75
C PHE A 339 -9.66 12.16 -4.51
N LYS A 340 -9.55 11.93 -5.82
CA LYS A 340 -8.58 12.61 -6.71
C LYS A 340 -8.66 14.15 -6.66
N SER A 341 -9.84 14.69 -6.39
CA SER A 341 -10.04 16.10 -6.06
C SER A 341 -11.27 16.28 -5.18
N GLY A 342 -11.43 17.47 -4.60
CA GLY A 342 -12.68 17.82 -3.93
C GLY A 342 -13.85 17.87 -4.91
N PRO A 343 -15.09 17.80 -4.41
CA PRO A 343 -16.26 17.57 -5.24
C PRO A 343 -16.70 18.80 -6.05
N LEU A 344 -16.41 20.03 -5.61
CA LEU A 344 -16.70 21.24 -6.40
C LEU A 344 -15.69 21.42 -7.53
N GLU A 345 -14.42 21.10 -7.28
CA GLU A 345 -13.43 20.99 -8.36
C GLU A 345 -13.84 19.90 -9.37
N PHE A 346 -14.43 18.81 -8.88
CA PHE A 346 -14.95 17.76 -9.73
C PHE A 346 -16.15 18.24 -10.56
N ALA A 347 -17.05 19.02 -9.97
CA ALA A 347 -18.17 19.66 -10.66
C ALA A 347 -17.69 20.54 -11.82
N ASP A 348 -16.62 21.32 -11.61
CA ASP A 348 -16.03 22.16 -12.66
C ASP A 348 -15.45 21.32 -13.80
N LYS A 349 -14.84 20.16 -13.50
CA LYS A 349 -14.30 19.24 -14.52
C LYS A 349 -15.39 18.57 -15.36
N LEU A 350 -16.54 18.31 -14.76
CA LEU A 350 -17.70 17.74 -15.46
C LEU A 350 -18.47 18.80 -16.26
N GLU A 351 -18.19 20.07 -16.00
CA GLU A 351 -19.01 21.23 -16.36
C GLU A 351 -20.36 21.21 -15.64
N ILE A 352 -20.83 22.40 -15.25
CA ILE A 352 -22.01 22.56 -14.37
C ILE A 352 -23.25 21.87 -14.94
N GLN A 353 -23.39 21.82 -16.27
CA GLN A 353 -24.55 21.22 -16.95
C GLN A 353 -24.74 19.73 -16.64
N CYS A 354 -23.66 18.97 -16.48
CA CYS A 354 -23.74 17.56 -16.12
C CYS A 354 -24.22 17.38 -14.68
N VAL A 355 -23.80 18.27 -13.78
CA VAL A 355 -24.16 18.24 -12.36
C VAL A 355 -25.61 18.66 -12.15
N ILE A 356 -26.11 19.63 -12.94
CA ILE A 356 -27.50 20.12 -12.87
C ILE A 356 -28.50 18.98 -13.01
N ASN A 357 -28.24 18.01 -13.88
CA ASN A 357 -29.14 16.87 -14.09
C ASN A 357 -29.31 15.97 -12.86
N GLN A 358 -28.38 16.06 -11.90
CA GLN A 358 -28.45 15.34 -10.62
C GLN A 358 -29.08 16.20 -9.50
N LEU A 359 -29.25 17.50 -9.71
CA LEU A 359 -29.81 18.42 -8.72
C LEU A 359 -31.30 18.62 -8.99
N ASP A 360 -32.05 18.95 -7.93
CA ASP A 360 -33.45 19.28 -8.07
C ASP A 360 -33.58 20.73 -8.60
N SER A 361 -33.80 20.86 -9.90
CA SER A 361 -33.94 22.19 -10.53
C SER A 361 -35.25 22.91 -10.15
N THR A 362 -36.17 22.24 -9.46
CA THR A 362 -37.37 22.87 -8.90
C THR A 362 -37.08 23.57 -7.57
N ASP A 363 -35.99 23.20 -6.89
CA ASP A 363 -35.54 23.90 -5.70
C ASP A 363 -35.02 25.30 -6.05
N ALA A 364 -35.56 26.31 -5.37
CA ALA A 364 -35.28 27.71 -5.65
C ALA A 364 -33.80 28.07 -5.43
N SER A 365 -33.15 27.48 -4.42
CA SER A 365 -31.74 27.76 -4.11
C SER A 365 -30.82 27.21 -5.21
N THR A 366 -31.09 25.98 -5.64
CA THR A 366 -30.41 25.30 -6.74
C THR A 366 -30.58 26.07 -8.05
N ALA A 367 -31.82 26.42 -8.42
CA ALA A 367 -32.10 27.19 -9.63
C ALA A 367 -31.43 28.58 -9.62
N SER A 368 -31.40 29.25 -8.46
CA SER A 368 -30.76 30.55 -8.31
C SER A 368 -29.24 30.48 -8.50
N LEU A 369 -28.57 29.49 -7.87
CA LEU A 369 -27.14 29.26 -8.03
C LEU A 369 -26.78 29.01 -9.50
N ILE A 370 -27.47 28.07 -10.14
CA ILE A 370 -27.24 27.70 -11.54
C ILE A 370 -27.38 28.92 -12.47
N ARG A 371 -28.49 29.65 -12.37
CA ARG A 371 -28.74 30.83 -13.21
C ARG A 371 -27.69 31.90 -12.99
N SER A 372 -27.29 32.13 -11.74
CA SER A 372 -26.27 33.12 -11.40
C SER A 372 -24.94 32.75 -12.01
N MET A 373 -24.47 31.50 -11.84
CA MET A 373 -23.22 31.02 -12.43
C MET A 373 -23.23 31.10 -13.95
N GLN A 374 -24.32 30.69 -14.61
CA GLN A 374 -24.47 30.77 -16.07
C GLN A 374 -24.44 32.23 -16.56
N LYS A 375 -25.13 33.15 -15.86
CA LYS A 375 -25.17 34.59 -16.21
C LYS A 375 -23.78 35.23 -16.25
N ILE A 376 -22.87 34.79 -15.39
CA ILE A 376 -21.48 35.28 -15.34
C ILE A 376 -20.47 34.32 -16.00
N ASN A 377 -20.97 33.40 -16.84
CA ASN A 377 -20.18 32.46 -17.65
C ASN A 377 -19.22 31.57 -16.82
N ARG A 378 -19.65 31.16 -15.63
CA ARG A 378 -18.91 30.24 -14.75
C ARG A 378 -19.39 28.79 -14.94
N ASN A 379 -19.14 28.24 -16.11
CA ASN A 379 -19.67 26.92 -16.49
C ASN A 379 -18.78 25.74 -16.08
N GLY A 380 -17.54 25.99 -15.65
CA GLY A 380 -16.59 24.95 -15.29
C GLY A 380 -15.19 25.21 -15.84
N LEU A 381 -14.41 24.14 -15.93
CA LEU A 381 -12.99 24.20 -16.30
C LEU A 381 -12.80 24.70 -17.73
N SER A 382 -13.67 24.33 -18.67
CA SER A 382 -13.61 24.77 -20.07
C SER A 382 -13.62 26.30 -20.24
N ASN A 383 -14.33 27.00 -19.35
CA ASN A 383 -14.41 28.45 -19.31
C ASN A 383 -13.34 29.11 -18.41
N ASN A 384 -12.42 28.32 -17.86
CA ASN A 384 -11.47 28.72 -16.81
C ASN A 384 -12.14 29.28 -15.54
N LYS A 385 -13.45 29.10 -15.37
CA LYS A 385 -14.25 29.64 -14.26
C LYS A 385 -15.44 28.74 -13.97
N GLY A 386 -15.55 28.29 -12.72
CA GLY A 386 -16.66 27.53 -12.16
C GLY A 386 -16.77 27.82 -10.66
N PHE A 387 -16.85 26.81 -9.80
CA PHE A 387 -16.63 26.98 -8.36
C PHE A 387 -15.19 27.43 -8.04
N TYR A 388 -14.26 27.19 -8.96
CA TYR A 388 -12.90 27.68 -8.95
C TYR A 388 -12.64 28.73 -10.04
N ASP A 389 -11.69 29.62 -9.78
CA ASP A 389 -11.00 30.41 -10.79
C ASP A 389 -9.72 29.69 -11.24
N TYR A 390 -9.57 29.47 -12.55
CA TYR A 390 -8.40 28.83 -13.15
C TYR A 390 -7.59 29.87 -13.93
N LYS A 391 -6.37 30.17 -13.47
CA LYS A 391 -5.52 31.18 -14.09
C LYS A 391 -4.04 30.84 -13.91
N ASP A 392 -3.26 30.95 -14.98
CA ASP A 392 -1.79 30.75 -14.97
C ASP A 392 -1.37 29.39 -14.35
N GLY A 393 -2.14 28.33 -14.63
CA GLY A 393 -1.92 26.99 -14.07
C GLY A 393 -2.26 26.86 -12.58
N LYS A 394 -2.76 27.91 -11.93
CA LYS A 394 -3.25 27.91 -10.55
C LYS A 394 -4.77 27.83 -10.52
N LYS A 395 -5.30 27.27 -9.43
CA LYS A 395 -6.73 27.23 -9.12
C LYS A 395 -6.97 27.81 -7.73
N ASN A 396 -8.00 28.65 -7.59
CA ASN A 396 -8.45 29.16 -6.30
C ASN A 396 -9.97 29.03 -6.22
N LEU A 397 -10.51 28.78 -5.02
CA LEU A 397 -11.96 28.85 -4.84
C LEU A 397 -12.45 30.26 -5.19
N TRP A 398 -13.59 30.34 -5.88
CA TRP A 398 -14.18 31.61 -6.28
C TRP A 398 -14.50 32.47 -5.04
N PRO A 399 -13.88 33.65 -4.86
CA PRO A 399 -14.05 34.44 -3.64
C PRO A 399 -15.49 34.88 -3.38
N ASP A 400 -16.24 35.22 -4.43
CA ASP A 400 -17.61 35.74 -4.32
C ASP A 400 -18.66 34.62 -4.22
N LEU A 401 -18.23 33.35 -4.09
CA LEU A 401 -19.16 32.22 -3.97
C LEU A 401 -20.07 32.36 -2.74
N THR A 402 -19.58 32.98 -1.66
CA THR A 402 -20.34 33.21 -0.43
C THR A 402 -21.45 34.26 -0.60
N ASP A 403 -21.34 35.14 -1.60
CA ASP A 403 -22.38 36.13 -1.89
C ASP A 403 -23.58 35.47 -2.56
N LEU A 404 -23.34 34.42 -3.35
CA LEU A 404 -24.41 33.61 -3.95
C LEU A 404 -24.98 32.56 -2.99
N VAL A 405 -24.11 31.91 -2.21
CA VAL A 405 -24.49 30.86 -1.28
C VAL A 405 -23.91 31.20 0.09
N PRO A 406 -24.66 31.94 0.92
CA PRO A 406 -24.20 32.33 2.25
C PRO A 406 -23.90 31.11 3.11
N MET A 407 -22.78 31.17 3.83
CA MET A 407 -22.42 30.10 4.77
C MET A 407 -23.37 30.06 5.96
N SER A 408 -23.70 28.86 6.42
CA SER A 408 -24.37 28.66 7.70
C SER A 408 -23.50 29.21 8.84
N LYS A 409 -24.14 29.83 9.84
CA LYS A 409 -23.46 30.30 11.05
C LYS A 409 -22.75 29.17 11.80
N ILE A 410 -23.34 27.97 11.76
CA ILE A 410 -22.79 26.76 12.37
C ILE A 410 -22.37 25.84 11.23
N GLN A 411 -21.06 25.56 11.17
CA GLN A 411 -20.49 24.64 10.20
C GLN A 411 -20.43 23.23 10.79
N PRO A 412 -20.69 22.18 9.99
CA PRO A 412 -20.48 20.81 10.43
C PRO A 412 -18.98 20.54 10.63
N SER A 413 -18.68 19.48 11.37
CA SER A 413 -17.34 18.93 11.45
C SER A 413 -16.91 18.33 10.10
N VAL A 414 -15.59 18.26 9.86
CA VAL A 414 -15.07 17.60 8.66
C VAL A 414 -15.53 16.14 8.55
N LYS A 415 -15.66 15.44 9.68
CA LYS A 415 -16.10 14.04 9.72
C LYS A 415 -17.54 13.86 9.26
N GLU A 416 -18.44 14.78 9.57
CA GLU A 416 -19.83 14.74 9.11
C GLU A 416 -19.90 14.95 7.59
N VAL A 417 -19.09 15.87 7.05
CA VAL A 417 -18.98 16.09 5.60
C VAL A 417 -18.36 14.87 4.90
N GLU A 418 -17.29 14.29 5.46
CA GLU A 418 -16.67 13.05 4.99
C GLU A 418 -17.68 11.89 4.97
N LYS A 419 -18.43 11.70 6.07
CA LYS A 419 -19.46 10.66 6.18
C LYS A 419 -20.52 10.84 5.10
N ARG A 420 -21.07 12.05 4.92
CA ARG A 420 -22.10 12.33 3.92
C ARG A 420 -21.62 12.09 2.48
N LEU A 421 -20.40 12.53 2.14
CA LEU A 421 -19.79 12.27 0.83
C LEU A 421 -19.61 10.77 0.59
N LEU A 422 -19.04 10.05 1.57
CA LEU A 422 -18.77 8.62 1.46
C LEU A 422 -20.07 7.80 1.33
N TYR A 423 -21.08 8.09 2.15
CA TYR A 423 -22.38 7.40 2.11
C TYR A 423 -23.08 7.65 0.77
N SER A 424 -23.10 8.89 0.27
CA SER A 424 -23.67 9.20 -1.03
C SER A 424 -22.97 8.43 -2.16
N SER A 425 -21.63 8.38 -2.13
CA SER A 425 -20.84 7.60 -3.10
C SER A 425 -21.13 6.10 -3.03
N ILE A 426 -21.23 5.52 -1.83
CA ILE A 426 -21.57 4.10 -1.63
C ILE A 426 -22.98 3.80 -2.17
N ASN A 427 -23.96 4.64 -1.88
CA ASN A 427 -25.33 4.46 -2.36
C ASN A 427 -25.42 4.53 -3.89
N ASN A 428 -24.65 5.44 -4.50
CA ASN A 428 -24.56 5.50 -5.95
C ASN A 428 -23.92 4.23 -6.55
N ILE A 429 -22.90 3.66 -5.88
CA ILE A 429 -22.31 2.37 -6.27
C ILE A 429 -23.37 1.26 -6.20
N PHE A 430 -24.16 1.21 -5.13
CA PHE A 430 -25.25 0.24 -4.99
C PHE A 430 -26.37 0.40 -6.02
N TYR A 431 -26.71 1.64 -6.38
CA TYR A 431 -27.64 1.91 -7.48
C TYR A 431 -27.08 1.38 -8.81
N ASN A 432 -25.82 1.66 -9.11
CA ASN A 432 -25.18 1.23 -10.35
C ASN A 432 -24.93 -0.28 -10.41
N TYR A 433 -24.73 -0.93 -9.26
CA TYR A 433 -24.62 -2.38 -9.14
C TYR A 433 -25.84 -3.09 -9.75
N PHE A 434 -27.06 -2.59 -9.52
CA PHE A 434 -28.27 -3.16 -10.13
C PHE A 434 -28.55 -2.64 -11.53
N LYS A 435 -28.14 -1.41 -11.85
CA LYS A 435 -28.39 -0.80 -13.15
C LYS A 435 -27.63 -1.50 -14.28
N TYR A 436 -26.42 -1.98 -14.00
CA TYR A 436 -25.57 -2.62 -15.00
C TYR A 436 -25.46 -4.13 -14.73
N SER A 437 -25.97 -4.94 -15.66
CA SER A 437 -26.07 -6.41 -15.54
C SER A 437 -24.74 -7.16 -15.55
N ASP A 438 -23.60 -6.45 -15.68
CA ASP A 438 -22.28 -7.06 -15.73
C ASP A 438 -21.74 -7.44 -14.32
N PHE A 439 -22.36 -6.94 -13.25
CA PHE A 439 -22.02 -7.33 -11.88
C PHE A 439 -22.84 -8.53 -11.43
N LYS A 440 -22.14 -9.63 -11.14
CA LYS A 440 -22.76 -10.88 -10.68
C LYS A 440 -22.70 -11.05 -9.17
N ASN A 441 -21.78 -10.35 -8.49
CA ASN A 441 -21.59 -10.42 -7.05
C ASN A 441 -21.00 -9.10 -6.48
N PRO A 442 -21.13 -8.87 -5.16
CA PRO A 442 -20.57 -7.72 -4.45
C PRO A 442 -19.05 -7.55 -4.62
N GLU A 443 -18.30 -8.64 -4.57
CA GLU A 443 -16.83 -8.61 -4.53
C GLU A 443 -16.22 -8.09 -5.85
N LEU A 444 -16.79 -8.46 -6.99
CA LEU A 444 -16.39 -7.94 -8.30
C LEU A 444 -16.72 -6.45 -8.45
N CYS A 445 -17.84 -6.01 -7.87
CA CYS A 445 -18.21 -4.60 -7.87
C CYS A 445 -17.19 -3.79 -7.07
N ASP A 446 -16.85 -4.24 -5.87
CA ASP A 446 -15.84 -3.63 -5.01
C ASP A 446 -14.49 -3.51 -5.72
N TYR A 447 -14.00 -4.60 -6.33
CA TYR A 447 -12.74 -4.55 -7.07
C TYR A 447 -12.78 -3.52 -8.21
N MET A 448 -13.87 -3.50 -8.99
CA MET A 448 -14.01 -2.58 -10.12
C MET A 448 -14.04 -1.11 -9.65
N VAL A 449 -14.77 -0.78 -8.58
CA VAL A 449 -14.86 0.62 -8.13
C VAL A 449 -13.51 1.16 -7.64
N LEU A 450 -12.69 0.31 -7.03
CA LEU A 450 -11.34 0.66 -6.60
C LEU A 450 -10.38 0.85 -7.78
N LYS A 451 -10.41 -0.03 -8.79
CA LYS A 451 -9.43 -0.02 -9.89
C LYS A 451 -9.79 0.88 -11.05
N ASN A 452 -11.07 1.09 -11.31
CA ASN A 452 -11.53 1.69 -12.56
C ASN A 452 -12.37 2.95 -12.38
N ILE A 453 -13.08 3.08 -11.25
CA ILE A 453 -14.01 4.19 -11.01
C ILE A 453 -13.35 5.32 -10.22
N GLY A 454 -12.48 4.98 -9.26
CA GLY A 454 -11.78 5.96 -8.42
C GLY A 454 -12.41 6.12 -7.03
N PHE A 455 -13.08 5.07 -6.54
CA PHE A 455 -13.50 5.00 -5.14
C PHE A 455 -12.28 4.79 -4.24
N PRO A 456 -12.23 5.36 -3.02
CA PRO A 456 -11.01 5.35 -2.21
C PRO A 456 -10.56 3.93 -1.83
N VAL A 457 -9.31 3.60 -2.13
CA VAL A 457 -8.81 2.21 -2.07
C VAL A 457 -8.85 1.64 -0.66
N TRP A 458 -8.55 2.45 0.36
CA TRP A 458 -8.57 2.07 1.77
C TRP A 458 -9.91 1.52 2.27
N THR A 459 -11.00 1.83 1.57
CA THR A 459 -12.34 1.33 1.93
C THR A 459 -12.50 -0.16 1.69
N GLY A 460 -11.70 -0.75 0.78
CA GLY A 460 -11.94 -2.08 0.23
C GLY A 460 -13.11 -2.15 -0.76
N GLY A 461 -13.77 -1.04 -1.09
CA GLY A 461 -14.98 -1.03 -1.89
C GLY A 461 -16.22 -0.74 -1.05
N ALA A 462 -17.36 -0.58 -1.71
CA ALA A 462 -18.60 -0.17 -1.07
C ALA A 462 -19.15 -1.26 -0.14
N PHE A 463 -19.22 -2.51 -0.62
CA PHE A 463 -19.77 -3.61 0.16
C PHE A 463 -18.84 -3.98 1.33
N GLN A 464 -17.54 -4.10 1.07
CA GLN A 464 -16.54 -4.40 2.08
C GLN A 464 -16.48 -3.31 3.16
N TRP A 465 -16.60 -2.04 2.79
CA TRP A 465 -16.62 -0.95 3.78
C TRP A 465 -17.83 -1.06 4.70
N VAL A 466 -19.03 -1.29 4.16
CA VAL A 466 -20.26 -1.45 4.98
C VAL A 466 -20.16 -2.67 5.89
N LYS A 467 -19.69 -3.80 5.37
CA LYS A 467 -19.48 -5.04 6.15
C LYS A 467 -18.57 -4.80 7.36
N ARG A 468 -17.48 -4.06 7.16
CA ARG A 468 -16.45 -3.83 8.18
C ARG A 468 -16.79 -2.69 9.15
N ASN A 469 -17.51 -1.66 8.70
CA ASN A 469 -17.84 -0.47 9.50
C ASN A 469 -19.23 -0.52 10.15
N GLY A 470 -19.96 -1.63 10.02
CA GLY A 470 -21.23 -1.86 10.70
C GLY A 470 -22.45 -1.69 9.80
N ILE A 471 -23.06 -2.81 9.42
CA ILE A 471 -24.23 -2.85 8.53
C ILE A 471 -25.44 -2.10 9.13
N ASN A 472 -25.73 -2.33 10.41
CA ASN A 472 -26.89 -1.71 11.07
C ASN A 472 -26.72 -0.21 11.24
N GLU A 473 -25.50 0.25 11.57
CA GLU A 473 -25.20 1.68 11.66
C GLU A 473 -25.36 2.35 10.30
N PHE A 474 -24.83 1.71 9.23
CA PHE A 474 -24.98 2.21 7.87
C PHE A 474 -26.45 2.33 7.43
N ILE A 475 -27.29 1.33 7.73
CA ILE A 475 -28.72 1.36 7.40
C ILE A 475 -29.43 2.48 8.17
N ASN A 476 -29.24 2.56 9.49
CA ASN A 476 -29.91 3.54 10.33
C ASN A 476 -29.55 4.98 9.92
N GLU A 477 -28.28 5.23 9.62
CA GLU A 477 -27.86 6.55 9.16
C GLU A 477 -28.47 6.91 7.80
N ASN A 478 -28.55 5.94 6.88
CA ASN A 478 -29.20 6.16 5.59
C ASN A 478 -30.70 6.45 5.74
N ASP A 479 -31.38 5.81 6.68
CA ASP A 479 -32.78 6.11 6.98
C ASP A 479 -32.97 7.54 7.50
N GLU A 480 -32.06 8.02 8.36
CA GLU A 480 -32.06 9.41 8.82
C GLU A 480 -31.73 10.41 7.70
N TYR A 481 -30.73 10.11 6.88
CA TYR A 481 -30.41 10.91 5.70
C TYR A 481 -31.50 10.88 4.65
N ALA A 482 -32.24 9.78 4.49
CA ALA A 482 -33.36 9.72 3.57
C ALA A 482 -34.47 10.70 3.97
N LYS A 483 -34.77 10.80 5.28
CA LYS A 483 -35.76 11.74 5.83
C LYS A 483 -35.33 13.21 5.70
N THR A 484 -34.05 13.49 5.96
CA THR A 484 -33.56 14.87 6.10
C THR A 484 -32.90 15.43 4.84
N LEU A 485 -32.26 14.58 4.06
CA LEU A 485 -31.47 14.95 2.88
C LEU A 485 -32.12 14.47 1.58
N GLY A 486 -32.97 13.44 1.60
CA GLY A 486 -33.81 13.02 0.47
C GLY A 486 -33.48 11.65 -0.13
N SER A 487 -34.19 11.32 -1.22
CA SER A 487 -34.34 9.95 -1.74
C SER A 487 -33.05 9.23 -2.16
N ARG A 488 -31.96 9.95 -2.45
CA ARG A 488 -30.66 9.35 -2.79
C ARG A 488 -30.01 8.55 -1.66
N PHE A 489 -30.49 8.71 -0.43
CA PHE A 489 -30.09 7.90 0.71
C PHE A 489 -31.05 6.73 1.00
N VAL A 490 -32.14 6.60 0.26
CA VAL A 490 -33.04 5.45 0.38
C VAL A 490 -32.35 4.21 -0.15
N LEU A 491 -32.13 3.22 0.72
CA LEU A 491 -31.57 1.93 0.34
C LEU A 491 -32.66 1.01 -0.21
N ASN A 492 -32.37 0.36 -1.33
CA ASN A 492 -33.24 -0.68 -1.89
C ASN A 492 -33.22 -1.92 -1.00
N GLU A 493 -34.38 -2.54 -0.72
CA GLU A 493 -34.48 -3.77 0.08
C GLU A 493 -33.56 -4.90 -0.41
N LYS A 494 -33.36 -5.02 -1.73
CA LYS A 494 -32.43 -6.00 -2.29
C LYS A 494 -30.98 -5.72 -1.88
N ILE A 495 -30.56 -4.44 -1.82
CA ILE A 495 -29.24 -4.09 -1.29
C ILE A 495 -29.17 -4.44 0.18
N ILE A 496 -30.19 -4.09 0.97
CA ILE A 496 -30.23 -4.38 2.41
C ILE A 496 -30.06 -5.88 2.67
N ASN A 497 -30.73 -6.72 1.88
CA ASN A 497 -30.59 -8.16 1.96
C ASN A 497 -29.16 -8.61 1.59
N ILE A 498 -28.59 -8.09 0.50
CA ILE A 498 -27.21 -8.40 0.10
C ILE A 498 -26.22 -8.02 1.21
N ILE A 499 -26.24 -6.78 1.71
CA ILE A 499 -25.29 -6.31 2.73
C ILE A 499 -25.43 -7.05 4.07
N LYS A 500 -26.60 -7.62 4.37
CA LYS A 500 -26.81 -8.47 5.56
C LYS A 500 -26.30 -9.90 5.39
N THR A 501 -26.03 -10.33 4.16
CA THR A 501 -25.58 -11.70 3.83
C THR A 501 -24.10 -11.80 3.51
N ILE A 502 -23.42 -10.68 3.22
CA ILE A 502 -21.96 -10.61 3.04
C ILE A 502 -21.25 -10.64 4.40
#